data_AF-A0A5B7IMN3-F1
#
_entry.id   AF-A0A5B7IMN3-F1
#
_cell.length_a   1.000
_cell.length_b   1.000
_cell.length_c   1.000
_cell.angle_alpha   90.00
_cell.angle_beta   90.00
_cell.angle_gamma   90.00
#
_symmetry.space_group_name_H-M   'P 1'
#
loop_
_entity.id
_entity.type
_entity.pdbx_description
1 polymer ?
#
loop_
_entity_poly.entity_id
_entity_poly.type
_entity_poly.pdbx_seq_one_letter_code
_entity_poly.pdbx_strand_id
1 'polypeptide(L)'
;MELGGEKPVWLTPAQTNAKYSTRFTDDFMVFEDTTAGVMRADRCIAAVQKLYREAGGRVLDGWPVTKVEAGRPWLKLKGPRGEVQARALVLCAGPWTASLLESFGVRLPLR
;
A
#
# COMPACT_ATOMS: atom_id res chain seq x y z
N MET A 1 23.58 -10.94 -12.73
CA MET A 1 22.30 -10.40 -12.22
C MET A 1 22.62 -9.76 -10.90
N GLU A 2 22.95 -8.47 -10.89
CA GLU A 2 23.17 -7.74 -9.63
C GLU A 2 21.81 -7.51 -8.99
N LEU A 3 21.59 -8.15 -7.84
CA LEU A 3 20.40 -7.93 -7.02
C LEU A 3 20.44 -6.47 -6.56
N GLY A 4 19.46 -5.68 -6.99
CA GLY A 4 19.43 -4.23 -6.78
C GLY A 4 19.41 -3.82 -5.32
N GLY A 5 20.32 -2.90 -4.96
CA GLY A 5 20.50 -2.31 -3.64
C GLY A 5 21.97 -1.91 -3.44
N GLU A 6 22.23 -0.78 -2.76
CA GLU A 6 23.60 -0.52 -2.30
C GLU A 6 24.02 -1.59 -1.28
N LYS A 7 25.32 -1.88 -1.22
CA LYS A 7 25.83 -2.87 -0.27
C LYS A 7 25.63 -2.32 1.16
N PRO A 8 24.99 -3.09 2.06
CA PRO A 8 24.79 -2.62 3.42
C PRO A 8 26.13 -2.52 4.16
N VAL A 9 26.19 -1.61 5.12
CA VAL A 9 27.33 -1.46 6.02
C VAL A 9 27.15 -2.43 7.18
N TRP A 10 28.03 -3.43 7.29
CA TRP A 10 28.04 -4.36 8.40
C TRP A 10 28.63 -3.73 9.65
N LEU A 11 27.96 -3.92 10.80
CA LEU A 11 28.36 -3.38 12.09
C LEU A 11 28.37 -4.51 13.14
N THR A 12 29.25 -4.37 14.13
CA THR A 12 29.15 -5.17 15.35
C THR A 12 28.07 -4.61 16.29
N PRO A 13 27.49 -5.43 17.19
CA PRO A 13 26.58 -4.94 18.24
C PRO A 13 27.18 -3.80 19.06
N ALA A 14 28.47 -3.85 19.40
CA ALA A 14 29.18 -2.78 20.11
C ALA A 14 29.19 -1.45 19.33
N GLN A 15 29.49 -1.48 18.02
CA GLN A 15 29.45 -0.28 17.16
C GLN A 15 28.04 0.29 17.04
N THR A 16 27.04 -0.56 16.87
CA THR A 16 25.62 -0.15 16.79
C THR A 16 25.15 0.49 18.10
N ASN A 17 25.47 -0.14 19.23
CA ASN A 17 25.10 0.38 20.56
C ASN A 17 25.73 1.75 20.82
N ALA A 18 27.00 1.95 20.44
CA ALA A 18 27.65 3.24 20.54
C ALA A 18 27.03 4.29 19.61
N LYS A 19 26.69 3.92 18.37
CA LYS A 19 26.16 4.85 17.35
C LYS A 19 24.71 5.28 17.62
N TYR A 20 23.84 4.35 18.01
CA TYR A 20 22.40 4.60 18.14
C TYR A 20 21.88 4.55 19.57
N SER A 21 22.77 4.44 20.57
CA SER A 21 22.40 4.32 21.99
C SER A 21 21.48 3.13 22.30
N THR A 22 21.69 2.01 21.61
CA THR A 22 20.97 0.73 21.81
C THR A 22 21.72 -0.21 22.76
N ARG A 23 21.16 -1.41 23.01
CA ARG A 23 21.73 -2.43 23.92
C ARG A 23 21.62 -3.86 23.37
N PHE A 24 22.07 -4.07 22.14
CA PHE A 24 22.16 -5.42 21.56
C PHE A 24 23.31 -6.20 22.19
N THR A 25 23.12 -7.51 22.34
CA THR A 25 24.12 -8.49 22.77
C THR A 25 24.89 -9.06 21.58
N ASP A 26 26.02 -9.75 21.85
CA ASP A 26 26.96 -10.20 20.80
C ASP A 26 26.43 -11.35 19.92
N ASP A 27 25.29 -11.95 20.25
CA ASP A 27 24.60 -12.97 19.45
C ASP A 27 23.79 -12.39 18.27
N PHE A 28 23.71 -11.06 18.16
CA PHE A 28 23.08 -10.37 17.04
C PHE A 28 24.05 -10.11 15.88
N MET A 29 23.57 -10.29 14.65
CA MET A 29 24.19 -9.72 13.46
C MET A 29 23.52 -8.40 13.11
N VAL A 30 24.31 -7.37 12.79
CA VAL A 30 23.79 -6.03 12.49
C VAL A 30 24.32 -5.53 11.16
N PHE A 31 23.44 -4.91 10.39
CA PHE A 31 23.80 -4.15 9.19
C PHE A 31 22.96 -2.87 9.11
N GLU A 32 23.52 -1.86 8.45
CA GLU A 32 22.87 -0.58 8.16
C GLU A 32 22.70 -0.45 6.64
N ASP A 33 21.47 -0.22 6.21
CA ASP A 33 21.19 0.28 4.87
C ASP A 33 21.18 1.82 4.91
N THR A 34 22.26 2.43 4.40
CA THR A 34 22.45 3.88 4.41
C THR A 34 21.57 4.61 3.38
N THR A 35 20.92 3.87 2.47
CA THR A 35 20.00 4.43 1.46
C THR A 35 18.55 4.38 1.92
N ALA A 36 18.25 3.61 2.96
CA ALA A 36 16.93 3.53 3.54
C ALA A 36 16.49 4.88 4.13
N GLY A 37 15.18 5.06 4.22
CA GLY A 37 14.60 6.29 4.76
C GLY A 37 13.21 6.08 5.32
N VAL A 38 12.67 7.12 5.94
CA VAL A 38 11.32 7.11 6.51
C VAL A 38 10.40 7.97 5.65
N MET A 39 9.29 7.39 5.21
CA MET A 39 8.23 8.13 4.54
C MET A 39 7.08 8.42 5.50
N ARG A 40 6.58 9.66 5.46
CA ARG A 40 5.34 10.02 6.12
C ARG A 40 4.15 9.59 5.25
N ALA A 41 3.69 8.36 5.45
CA ALA A 41 2.68 7.72 4.60
C ALA A 41 1.41 8.57 4.41
N ASP A 42 0.94 9.23 5.46
CA ASP A 42 -0.17 10.19 5.44
C ASP A 42 0.04 11.32 4.41
N ARG A 43 1.24 11.93 4.41
CA ARG A 43 1.62 12.99 3.48
C ARG A 43 1.83 12.49 2.06
N CYS A 44 2.42 11.31 1.90
CA CYS A 44 2.60 10.70 0.57
C CYS A 44 1.26 10.50 -0.12
N ILE A 45 0.28 9.91 0.57
CA ILE A 45 -1.06 9.69 0.03
C ILE A 45 -1.77 11.04 -0.22
N ALA A 46 -1.68 11.99 0.71
CA ALA A 46 -2.28 13.31 0.53
C ALA A 46 -1.73 14.05 -0.70
N ALA A 47 -0.41 13.97 -0.96
CA ALA A 47 0.22 14.56 -2.12
C ALA A 47 -0.28 13.94 -3.43
N VAL A 48 -0.35 12.62 -3.52
CA VAL A 48 -0.87 11.92 -4.71
C VAL A 48 -2.35 12.24 -4.93
N GLN A 49 -3.16 12.25 -3.87
CA GLN A 49 -4.57 12.64 -4.00
C GLN A 49 -4.75 14.09 -4.47
N LYS A 50 -3.88 15.01 -4.02
CA LYS A 50 -3.89 16.40 -4.49
C LYS A 50 -3.64 16.46 -6.00
N LEU A 51 -2.57 15.84 -6.47
CA LEU A 51 -2.24 15.78 -7.91
C LEU A 51 -3.36 15.14 -8.73
N TYR A 52 -3.97 14.07 -8.21
CA TYR A 52 -5.11 13.42 -8.86
C TYR A 52 -6.32 14.36 -9.01
N ARG A 53 -6.66 15.13 -7.97
CA ARG A 53 -7.73 16.13 -8.02
C ARG A 53 -7.40 17.28 -8.98
N GLU A 54 -6.16 17.75 -8.99
CA GLU A 54 -5.68 18.80 -9.91
C GLU A 54 -5.77 18.36 -11.38
N ALA A 55 -5.59 17.06 -11.65
CA ALA A 55 -5.81 16.46 -12.96
C ALA A 55 -7.31 16.22 -13.31
N GLY A 56 -8.25 16.69 -12.49
CA GLY A 56 -9.70 16.53 -12.69
C GLY A 56 -10.29 15.26 -12.08
N GLY A 57 -9.49 14.47 -11.37
CA GLY A 57 -9.95 13.29 -10.65
C GLY A 57 -10.88 13.63 -9.48
N ARG A 58 -11.77 12.70 -9.13
CA ARG A 58 -12.70 12.84 -8.00
C ARG A 58 -12.38 11.81 -6.93
N VAL A 59 -12.16 12.27 -5.71
CA VAL A 59 -12.00 11.40 -4.53
C VAL A 59 -13.31 11.42 -3.75
N LEU A 60 -13.88 10.24 -3.52
CA LEU A 60 -15.13 10.07 -2.78
C LEU A 60 -14.84 9.37 -1.44
N ASP A 61 -14.47 10.15 -0.44
CA ASP A 61 -14.20 9.64 0.90
C ASP A 61 -15.50 9.23 1.63
N GLY A 62 -15.37 8.30 2.59
CA GLY A 62 -16.51 7.78 3.35
C GLY A 62 -17.58 7.09 2.50
N TRP A 63 -17.21 6.57 1.32
CA TRP A 63 -18.10 5.83 0.43
C TRP A 63 -17.59 4.39 0.24
N PRO A 64 -17.80 3.50 1.22
CA PRO A 64 -17.37 2.12 1.09
C PRO A 64 -18.15 1.43 -0.05
N VAL A 65 -17.42 0.78 -0.95
CA VAL A 65 -18.02 -0.08 -1.97
C VAL A 65 -18.46 -1.37 -1.30
N THR A 66 -19.76 -1.67 -1.34
CA THR A 66 -20.33 -2.87 -0.71
C THR A 66 -20.62 -3.99 -1.70
N LYS A 67 -20.73 -3.67 -2.98
CA LYS A 67 -20.94 -4.65 -4.05
C LYS A 67 -20.41 -4.13 -5.38
N VAL A 68 -19.89 -5.04 -6.18
CA VAL A 68 -19.56 -4.77 -7.59
C VAL A 68 -20.39 -5.69 -8.48
N GLU A 69 -21.08 -5.11 -9.46
CA GLU A 69 -21.84 -5.86 -10.45
C GLU A 69 -21.13 -5.73 -11.80
N ALA A 70 -20.54 -6.83 -12.24
CA ALA A 70 -19.89 -6.90 -13.54
C ALA A 70 -20.94 -6.82 -14.66
N GLY A 71 -20.64 -6.04 -15.70
CA GLY A 71 -21.48 -5.91 -16.87
C GLY A 71 -20.65 -5.42 -18.05
N ARG A 72 -21.19 -5.58 -19.27
CA ARG A 72 -20.62 -5.01 -20.49
C ARG A 72 -21.62 -4.04 -21.11
N PRO A 73 -21.20 -2.82 -21.52
CA PRO A 73 -19.83 -2.28 -21.45
C PRO A 73 -19.48 -1.60 -20.10
N TRP A 74 -20.37 -1.66 -19.10
CA TRP A 74 -20.23 -0.93 -17.83
C TRP A 74 -20.31 -1.86 -16.62
N LEU A 75 -19.48 -1.58 -15.62
CA LEU A 75 -19.58 -2.13 -14.27
C LEU A 75 -20.38 -1.15 -13.39
N LYS A 76 -21.12 -1.68 -12.42
CA LYS A 76 -21.82 -0.89 -11.39
C LYS A 76 -21.22 -1.14 -10.01
N LEU A 77 -20.89 -0.07 -9.32
CA LEU A 77 -20.42 -0.07 -7.93
C LEU A 77 -21.56 0.41 -7.05
N LYS A 78 -21.86 -0.32 -5.97
CA LYS A 78 -22.88 0.08 -4.99
C LYS A 78 -22.23 0.54 -3.70
N GLY A 79 -22.78 1.58 -3.11
CA GLY A 79 -22.40 2.08 -1.80
C GLY A 79 -23.58 2.77 -1.10
N PRO A 80 -23.38 3.28 0.14
CA PRO A 80 -24.47 3.81 0.96
C PRO A 80 -25.23 5.00 0.35
N ARG A 81 -24.60 5.71 -0.60
CA ARG A 81 -25.15 6.93 -1.22
C ARG A 81 -25.51 6.74 -2.70
N GLY A 82 -25.77 5.51 -3.14
CA GLY A 82 -26.24 5.20 -4.49
C GLY A 82 -25.25 4.34 -5.29
N GLU A 83 -25.21 4.59 -6.60
CA GLU A 83 -24.44 3.79 -7.55
C GLU A 83 -23.45 4.65 -8.35
N VAL A 84 -22.29 4.07 -8.67
CA VAL A 84 -21.31 4.63 -9.60
C VAL A 84 -21.11 3.65 -10.75
N GLN A 85 -21.10 4.16 -11.99
CA GLN A 85 -20.84 3.36 -13.18
C GLN A 85 -19.45 3.66 -13.74
N ALA A 86 -18.74 2.62 -14.17
CA ALA A 86 -17.41 2.74 -14.74
C ALA A 86 -17.18 1.69 -15.84
N ARG A 87 -16.28 1.97 -16.80
CA ARG A 87 -15.89 1.01 -17.85
C ARG A 87 -14.82 0.03 -17.39
N ALA A 88 -14.05 0.42 -16.38
CA ALA A 88 -12.97 -0.35 -15.79
C ALA A 88 -12.92 -0.07 -14.28
N LEU A 89 -12.41 -1.05 -13.54
CA LEU A 89 -12.24 -0.98 -12.09
C LEU A 89 -10.82 -1.43 -11.74
N VAL A 90 -10.13 -0.63 -10.92
CA VAL A 90 -8.85 -1.00 -10.30
C VAL A 90 -9.14 -1.23 -8.81
N LEU A 91 -8.84 -2.43 -8.32
CA LEU A 91 -9.06 -2.80 -6.92
C LEU A 91 -7.78 -2.62 -6.12
N CYS A 92 -7.75 -1.58 -5.28
CA CYS A 92 -6.68 -1.30 -4.32
C CYS A 92 -7.24 -1.32 -2.88
N ALA A 93 -8.13 -2.26 -2.58
CA ALA A 93 -8.95 -2.26 -1.36
C ALA A 93 -8.26 -2.90 -0.13
N GLY A 94 -6.94 -3.15 -0.18
CA GLY A 94 -6.19 -3.72 0.94
C GLY A 94 -6.84 -5.00 1.50
N PRO A 95 -7.03 -5.12 2.83
CA PRO A 95 -7.66 -6.29 3.46
C PRO A 95 -9.07 -6.62 2.95
N TRP A 96 -9.82 -5.65 2.42
CA TRP A 96 -11.17 -5.87 1.89
C TRP A 96 -11.21 -6.43 0.47
N THR A 97 -10.04 -6.62 -0.17
CA THR A 97 -9.95 -7.05 -1.57
C THR A 97 -10.62 -8.41 -1.81
N ALA A 98 -10.48 -9.38 -0.89
CA ALA A 98 -11.06 -10.70 -1.03
C ALA A 98 -12.59 -10.64 -1.17
N SER A 99 -13.26 -9.90 -0.29
CA SER A 99 -14.72 -9.71 -0.31
C SER A 99 -15.21 -9.10 -1.62
N LEU A 100 -14.48 -8.12 -2.19
CA LEU A 100 -14.87 -7.51 -3.45
C LEU A 100 -14.65 -8.45 -4.64
N LEU A 101 -13.61 -9.29 -4.60
CA LEU A 101 -13.30 -10.27 -5.64
C LEU A 101 -14.30 -11.42 -5.71
N GLU A 102 -14.94 -11.78 -4.59
CA GLU A 102 -16.01 -12.77 -4.58
C GLU A 102 -17.18 -12.40 -5.50
N SER A 103 -17.45 -11.09 -5.67
CA SER A 103 -18.46 -10.60 -6.61
C SER A 103 -18.16 -10.95 -8.08
N PHE A 104 -16.92 -11.33 -8.38
CA PHE A 104 -16.44 -11.79 -9.68
C PHE A 104 -16.16 -13.30 -9.72
N GLY A 105 -16.49 -14.04 -8.66
CA GLY A 105 -16.18 -15.46 -8.54
C GLY A 105 -14.68 -15.76 -8.35
N VAL A 106 -13.87 -14.74 -8.07
CA VAL A 106 -12.42 -14.89 -7.87
C VAL A 106 -12.15 -15.09 -6.38
N ARG A 107 -11.49 -16.20 -6.03
CA ARG A 107 -11.02 -16.47 -4.67
C ARG A 107 -9.51 -16.51 -4.65
N LEU A 108 -8.91 -15.58 -3.90
CA LEU A 108 -7.47 -15.53 -3.68
C LEU A 108 -7.16 -16.03 -2.26
N PRO A 109 -6.00 -16.68 -2.02
CA PRO A 109 -5.56 -17.07 -0.68
C PRO A 109 -5.03 -15.86 0.11
N LEU A 110 -5.83 -14.80 0.17
CA LEU A 110 -5.57 -13.62 0.99
C LEU A 110 -6.00 -13.94 2.43
N ARG A 111 -5.16 -13.59 3.40
CA ARG A 111 -5.41 -13.75 4.83
C ARG A 111 -5.90 -12.45 5.43
#